data_AF-A0A9E2ZRN3-F1
#
_entry.id   AF-A0A9E2ZRN3-F1
#
_cell.length_a   1.000
_cell.length_b   1.000
_cell.length_c   1.000
_cell.angle_alpha   90.00
_cell.angle_beta   90.00
_cell.angle_gamma   90.00
#
_symmetry.space_group_name_H-M   'P 1'
#
loop_
_entity.id
_entity.type
_entity.pdbx_description
1 polymer ?
#
loop_
_entity_poly.entity_id
_entity_poly.type
_entity_poly.pdbx_seq_one_letter_code
_entity_poly.pdbx_strand_id
1 'polypeptide(L)' 'MCPHTPRCPEASAPDREAAHTVVSHPEQGWSLLCNGVVIFEDTGELLPDGAAIAPHRPTDLVFDRPAEVPRGDSGHAPAA' A
#
# COMPACT_ATOMS: atom_id res chain seq x y z
N MET A 1 -14.55 -19.60 10.39
CA MET A 1 -14.60 -19.04 11.76
C MET A 1 -13.46 -19.67 12.55
N CYS A 2 -12.52 -18.86 13.04
CA CYS A 2 -11.42 -19.31 13.89
C CYS A 2 -11.88 -19.49 15.36
N PRO A 3 -11.19 -20.31 16.18
CA PRO A 3 -11.61 -20.62 17.55
C PRO A 3 -11.16 -19.58 18.62
N HIS A 4 -10.65 -18.42 18.21
CA HIS A 4 -10.07 -17.43 19.14
C HIS A 4 -11.15 -16.71 19.98
N THR A 5 -10.78 -16.38 21.22
CA THR A 5 -11.59 -15.57 22.15
C THR A 5 -10.73 -14.40 22.65
N PRO A 6 -11.12 -13.13 22.40
CA PRO A 6 -12.31 -12.69 21.66
C PRO A 6 -12.30 -13.13 20.19
N ARG A 7 -13.49 -13.15 19.57
CA ARG A 7 -13.62 -13.53 18.15
C ARG A 7 -12.81 -12.56 17.29
N CYS A 8 -12.03 -13.10 16.36
CA CYS A 8 -11.31 -12.27 15.40
C CYS A 8 -12.26 -11.51 14.46
N PRO A 9 -11.86 -10.31 14.02
CA PRO A 9 -12.58 -9.59 12.99
C PRO A 9 -12.62 -10.37 11.68
N GLU A 10 -13.69 -10.16 10.92
CA GLU A 10 -13.82 -10.68 9.56
C GLU A 10 -12.83 -9.98 8.62
N ALA A 11 -12.42 -10.62 7.53
CA ALA A 11 -11.50 -10.02 6.56
C ALA A 11 -12.03 -8.74 5.90
N SER A 12 -13.35 -8.55 5.86
CA SER A 12 -13.98 -7.32 5.34
C SER A 12 -14.08 -6.20 6.37
N ALA A 13 -13.81 -6.48 7.65
CA ALA A 13 -13.90 -5.47 8.71
C ALA A 13 -12.78 -4.43 8.56
N PRO A 14 -12.98 -3.18 9.02
CA PRO A 14 -11.96 -2.14 8.95
C PRO A 14 -10.74 -2.44 9.84
N ASP A 15 -10.91 -3.26 10.88
CA ASP A 15 -9.90 -3.69 11.84
C ASP A 15 -9.39 -5.12 11.57
N ARG A 16 -9.49 -5.61 10.32
CA ARG A 16 -9.15 -7.00 9.94
C ARG A 16 -7.75 -7.46 10.36
N GLU A 17 -6.80 -6.53 10.45
CA GLU A 17 -5.41 -6.74 10.88
C GLU A 17 -5.29 -7.17 12.36
N ALA A 18 -6.33 -6.96 13.18
CA ALA A 18 -6.35 -7.39 14.58
C ALA A 18 -6.62 -8.90 14.75
N ALA A 19 -6.81 -9.65 13.66
CA ALA A 19 -6.91 -11.10 13.72
C ALA A 19 -5.57 -11.76 14.10
N HIS A 20 -5.63 -12.93 14.73
CA HIS A 20 -4.41 -13.63 15.16
C HIS A 20 -3.59 -14.14 13.98
N THR A 21 -2.27 -13.92 14.03
CA THR A 21 -1.29 -14.54 13.14
C THR A 21 -1.25 -16.06 13.35
N VAL A 22 -1.41 -16.82 12.27
CA VAL A 22 -1.32 -18.29 12.26
C VAL A 22 -0.10 -18.81 11.52
N VAL A 23 0.47 -17.99 10.63
CA VAL A 23 1.73 -18.27 9.95
C VAL A 23 2.53 -16.97 9.87
N SER A 24 3.83 -17.03 10.17
CA SER A 24 4.72 -15.87 10.06
C SER A 24 5.96 -16.26 9.24
N HIS A 25 6.30 -15.43 8.25
CA HIS A 25 7.49 -15.56 7.40
C HIS A 25 8.20 -14.21 7.31
N PRO A 26 8.89 -13.78 8.37
CA PRO A 26 9.61 -12.50 8.37
C PRO A 26 10.69 -12.45 7.29
N GLU A 27 11.31 -13.57 6.93
CA GLU A 27 12.31 -13.64 5.85
C GLU A 27 11.72 -13.33 4.47
N GLN A 28 10.39 -13.42 4.32
CA GLN A 28 9.66 -13.08 3.09
C GLN A 28 8.82 -11.80 3.25
N GLY A 29 8.83 -11.19 4.44
CA GLY A 29 8.12 -9.95 4.74
C GLY A 29 6.60 -10.08 4.84
N TRP A 30 6.06 -11.25 5.23
CA TRP A 30 4.61 -11.43 5.36
C TRP A 30 4.18 -12.33 6.53
N SER A 31 2.93 -12.19 6.94
CA SER A 31 2.25 -13.09 7.89
C SER A 31 0.81 -13.36 7.44
N LEU A 32 0.34 -14.60 7.64
CA LEU A 32 -1.05 -14.99 7.39
C LEU A 32 -1.84 -14.94 8.70
N LEU A 33 -2.97 -14.25 8.67
CA LEU A 33 -3.92 -14.15 9.77
C LEU A 33 -5.01 -15.23 9.67
N CYS A 34 -5.60 -15.58 10.80
CA CYS A 34 -6.62 -16.63 10.88
C CYS A 34 -7.94 -16.32 10.16
N ASN A 35 -8.18 -15.07 9.78
CA ASN A 35 -9.30 -14.64 8.94
C ASN A 35 -8.97 -14.72 7.44
N GLY A 36 -7.78 -15.20 7.07
CA GLY A 36 -7.32 -15.39 5.69
C GLY A 36 -6.63 -14.17 5.08
N VAL A 37 -6.48 -13.07 5.82
CA VAL A 37 -5.73 -11.90 5.38
C VAL A 37 -4.24 -12.19 5.44
N VAL A 38 -3.49 -11.83 4.40
CA VAL A 38 -2.03 -11.78 4.44
C VAL A 38 -1.62 -10.33 4.68
N ILE A 39 -0.88 -10.08 5.75
CA ILE A 39 -0.29 -8.77 6.04
C ILE A 39 1.17 -8.76 5.60
N PHE A 40 1.60 -7.65 5.01
CA PHE A 40 2.97 -7.40 4.62
C PHE A 40 3.64 -6.43 5.60
N GLU A 41 4.97 -6.49 5.71
CA GLU A 41 5.73 -5.60 6.61
C GLU A 41 5.59 -4.11 6.25
N ASP A 42 5.25 -3.80 4.99
CA ASP A 42 5.04 -2.44 4.52
C ASP A 42 3.62 -1.93 4.81
N THR A 43 2.82 -2.62 5.62
CA THR A 43 1.39 -2.35 5.92
C THR A 43 0.42 -2.63 4.78
N GLY A 44 0.88 -3.20 3.66
CA GLY A 44 -0.01 -3.73 2.64
C GLY A 44 -0.77 -4.96 3.14
N GLU A 45 -1.92 -5.24 2.51
CA GLU A 45 -2.71 -6.44 2.80
C GLU A 45 -3.16 -7.13 1.52
N LEU A 46 -3.26 -8.46 1.55
CA LEU A 46 -3.95 -9.26 0.54
C LEU A 46 -5.15 -9.95 1.20
N LEU A 47 -6.35 -9.62 0.72
CA LEU A 47 -7.59 -10.18 1.22
C LEU A 47 -7.82 -11.61 0.70
N PRO A 48 -8.70 -12.40 1.36
CA PRO A 48 -8.99 -13.77 0.95
C PRO A 48 -9.58 -13.91 -0.46
N ASP A 49 -10.20 -12.85 -0.99
CA ASP A 49 -10.73 -12.79 -2.36
C ASP A 49 -9.67 -12.42 -3.41
N GLY A 50 -8.43 -12.17 -2.97
CA GLY A 50 -7.32 -11.75 -3.81
C GLY A 50 -7.23 -10.24 -4.05
N ALA A 51 -8.11 -9.43 -3.45
CA ALA A 51 -8.01 -7.99 -3.52
C ALA A 51 -6.81 -7.48 -2.70
N ALA A 52 -6.05 -6.56 -3.29
CA ALA A 52 -4.90 -5.95 -2.64
C ALA A 52 -5.28 -4.59 -2.01
N ILE A 53 -4.86 -4.37 -0.77
CA ILE A 53 -4.90 -3.08 -0.09
C ILE A 53 -3.49 -2.50 -0.09
N ALA A 54 -3.38 -1.27 -0.59
CA ALA A 54 -2.09 -0.61 -0.69
C ALA A 54 -1.52 -0.27 0.69
N PRO A 55 -0.19 -0.33 0.85
CA PRO A 55 0.53 0.19 2.01
C PRO A 55 0.07 1.58 2.46
N HIS A 56 -0.04 1.80 3.77
CA HIS A 56 -0.27 3.10 4.40
C HIS A 56 1.00 3.97 4.42
N ARG A 57 1.67 4.08 3.28
CA ARG A 57 2.77 5.03 3.10
C ARG A 57 2.22 6.41 2.72
N PRO A 58 2.77 7.51 3.24
CA PRO A 58 2.48 8.85 2.73
C PRO A 58 2.84 8.90 1.24
N THR A 59 1.84 8.94 0.37
CA THR A 59 2.03 9.10 -1.08
C THR A 59 2.16 10.57 -1.49
N ASP A 60 1.86 11.49 -0.56
CA ASP A 60 1.99 12.94 -0.72
C ASP A 60 3.43 13.48 -0.61
N LEU A 61 4.43 12.61 -0.49
CA LEU A 61 5.81 13.03 -0.77
C LEU A 61 5.96 13.18 -2.28
N VAL A 62 5.40 14.28 -2.81
CA VAL A 62 5.71 14.81 -4.13
C VAL A 62 7.21 15.06 -4.13
N PHE A 63 7.99 14.11 -4.65
CA PHE A 63 9.31 14.42 -5.16
C PHE A 63 9.05 15.41 -6.29
N ASP A 64 9.29 16.69 -5.99
CA ASP A 64 9.23 17.80 -6.94
C ASP A 64 10.02 17.36 -8.17
N ARG A 65 9.32 16.91 -9.22
CA ARG A 65 9.94 16.71 -10.53
C ARG A 65 10.47 18.09 -10.90
N PRO A 66 11.78 18.26 -11.17
CA PRO A 66 12.28 19.58 -11.53
C PRO A 66 11.47 20.06 -12.72
N ALA A 67 10.82 21.20 -12.53
CA ALA A 67 9.96 21.84 -13.52
C ALA A 67 10.70 21.85 -14.87
N GLU A 68 10.03 21.34 -15.90
CA GLU A 68 10.51 21.35 -17.27
C GLU A 68 10.95 22.78 -17.64
N VAL A 69 12.25 22.96 -17.86
CA VAL A 69 12.83 24.27 -18.22
C VAL A 69 12.25 24.67 -19.58
N PRO A 70 11.50 25.77 -19.69
CA PRO A 70 10.96 26.20 -20.97
C PRO A 70 12.13 26.56 -21.89
N ARG A 71 12.18 25.93 -23.07
CA ARG A 71 13.13 26.30 -24.12
C ARG A 71 12.81 27.72 -24.58
N GLY A 72 13.72 28.65 -24.29
CA GLY A 72 13.59 30.04 -24.70
C GLY A 72 13.47 30.17 -26.22
N ASP A 73 12.38 30.79 -26.67
CA ASP A 73 12.14 31.09 -28.06
C ASP A 73 13.13 32.16 -28.53
N SER A 74 14.01 31.77 -29.44
CA SER A 74 15.02 32.66 -30.00
C SER A 74 14.33 33.56 -31.03
N GLY A 75 14.07 34.81 -30.64
CA GLY A 75 13.40 35.80 -31.48
C GLY A 75 14.06 35.98 -32.84
N HIS A 76 13.26 35.89 -33.90
CA HIS A 76 13.62 36.35 -35.23
C HIS A 76 12.99 37.73 -35.46
N ALA A 77 13.80 38.78 -35.41
CA ALA A 77 13.39 40.13 -35.81
C ALA A 77 13.46 40.24 -37.35
N PRO A 78 12.44 40.77 -38.04
CA PRO A 78 12.56 41.07 -39.46
C PRO A 78 13.28 42.41 -39.64
N ALA A 79 14.20 42.46 -40.59
CA ALA A 79 14.82 43.69 -41.07
C ALA A 79 13.84 44.41 -42.00
N ALA A 80 13.68 45.73 -41.81
CA ALA A 80 13.11 46.67 -42.76
C ALA A 80 13.95 47.95 -42.73
#